data_AF-G3MGP5-F1
#
_entry.id   AF-G3MGP5-F1
#
_cell.length_a   1.000
_cell.length_b   1.000
_cell.length_c   1.000
_cell.angle_alpha   90.00
_cell.angle_beta   90.00
_cell.angle_gamma   90.00
#
_symmetry.space_group_name_H-M   'P 1'
#
loop_
_entity.id
_entity.type
_entity.pdbx_description
1 polymer ?
#
loop_
_entity_poly.entity_id
_entity_poly.type
_entity_poly.pdbx_seq_one_letter_code
_entity_poly.pdbx_strand_id
1 'polypeptide(L)'
;TNASGHKVHVWANRTRQVPSTITYEVYMKKVSVQVVYECHCPRSRRFIYSQLLPVYEKLRDYMHLTLLPSSQAGNKAAGNKTMGNKTTGNETTENKNLGSTTSGNKTSGNDSATDVECRRGKDECHSNMVQTCVLNHVEETLTAVKIIACMSRSPDPHRVGRVCVEKHGLQWTLIDACVTDKGKLYMLEVGKKAWSITGGVGNVPLVTVQGEMSYAIQVEAQTNLLALVCDHMKQDHKACAGSRNKTATLSSNESGEDHTTTSHATTTAPKAAAPDASAQDDDHSVTRRRSV
;
A
#
# COMPACT_ATOMS: atom_id res chain seq x y z
N THR A 1 -65.14 44.24 -2.21
CA THR A 1 -65.73 44.42 -0.88
C THR A 1 -67.22 44.14 -0.98
N ASN A 2 -67.82 43.40 -0.05
CA ASN A 2 -69.27 43.33 0.10
C ASN A 2 -69.73 44.28 1.21
N ALA A 3 -71.04 44.44 1.39
CA ALA A 3 -71.72 45.48 2.18
C ALA A 3 -71.47 45.46 3.71
N SER A 4 -70.45 44.74 4.19
CA SER A 4 -70.10 44.63 5.61
C SER A 4 -68.63 44.99 5.90
N GLY A 5 -68.00 45.80 5.03
CA GLY A 5 -66.70 46.42 5.30
C GLY A 5 -65.49 45.49 5.42
N HIS A 6 -65.64 44.18 5.14
CA HIS A 6 -64.53 43.25 5.18
C HIS A 6 -63.71 43.29 3.88
N LYS A 7 -62.39 43.47 4.01
CA LYS A 7 -61.42 43.32 2.91
C LYS A 7 -61.35 41.85 2.50
N VAL A 8 -61.93 41.52 1.35
CA VAL A 8 -61.74 40.22 0.70
C VAL A 8 -60.38 40.26 0.00
N HIS A 9 -59.38 39.60 0.59
CA HIS A 9 -58.11 39.35 -0.10
C HIS A 9 -58.31 38.20 -1.08
N VAL A 10 -58.40 38.51 -2.38
CA VAL A 10 -58.33 37.51 -3.44
C VAL A 10 -56.87 37.12 -3.60
N TRP A 11 -56.49 35.94 -3.13
CA TRP A 11 -55.19 35.36 -3.40
C TRP A 11 -55.21 34.80 -4.83
N ALA A 12 -54.52 35.47 -5.74
CA ALA A 12 -54.25 34.93 -7.07
C ALA A 12 -53.48 33.61 -6.93
N ASN A 13 -54.03 32.55 -7.54
CA ASN A 13 -53.47 31.20 -7.48
C ASN A 13 -52.16 31.17 -8.29
N ARG A 14 -51.03 31.43 -7.65
CA ARG A 14 -49.71 31.30 -8.27
C ARG A 14 -49.41 29.82 -8.41
N THR A 15 -49.60 29.26 -9.60
CA THR A 15 -49.12 27.92 -9.95
C THR A 15 -47.63 27.85 -9.66
N ARG A 16 -47.26 27.16 -8.57
CA ARG A 16 -45.88 26.79 -8.26
C ARG A 16 -45.41 25.88 -9.39
N GLN A 17 -44.54 26.37 -10.26
CA GLN A 17 -43.74 25.49 -11.12
C GLN A 17 -42.88 24.62 -10.21
N VAL A 18 -43.20 23.33 -10.16
CA VAL A 18 -42.36 22.32 -9.51
C VAL A 18 -41.28 21.93 -10.52
N PRO A 19 -39.98 22.03 -10.20
CA PRO A 19 -38.93 21.59 -11.11
C PRO A 19 -39.09 20.08 -11.38
N SER A 20 -39.01 19.70 -12.65
CA SER A 20 -39.24 18.34 -13.16
C SER A 20 -38.09 17.37 -12.85
N THR A 21 -37.06 17.77 -12.11
CA THR A 21 -35.95 16.88 -11.73
C THR A 21 -35.31 17.33 -10.42
N ILE A 22 -35.40 16.46 -9.41
CA ILE A 22 -34.66 16.60 -8.15
C ILE A 22 -33.39 15.78 -8.31
N THR A 23 -32.24 16.45 -8.46
CA THR A 23 -30.93 15.79 -8.42
C THR A 23 -30.56 15.52 -6.98
N TYR A 24 -30.72 14.27 -6.54
CA TYR A 24 -30.11 13.80 -5.30
C TYR A 24 -28.64 13.49 -5.57
N GLU A 25 -27.73 14.31 -5.03
CA GLU A 25 -26.33 13.91 -4.95
C GLU A 25 -26.21 12.80 -3.90
N VAL A 26 -26.28 11.55 -4.36
CA VAL A 26 -26.00 10.39 -3.51
C VAL A 26 -24.51 10.38 -3.23
N TYR A 27 -24.11 10.92 -2.08
CA TYR A 27 -22.73 10.85 -1.60
C TYR A 27 -22.40 9.38 -1.26
N MET A 28 -21.87 8.66 -2.24
CA MET A 28 -21.41 7.29 -2.05
C MET A 28 -20.18 7.29 -1.14
N LYS A 29 -20.24 6.51 -0.06
CA LYS A 29 -19.08 6.33 0.83
C LYS A 29 -17.95 5.65 0.05
N LYS A 30 -16.81 6.34 -0.07
CA LYS A 30 -15.60 5.78 -0.70
C LYS A 30 -15.07 4.57 0.08
N VAL A 31 -14.55 3.57 -0.64
CA VAL A 31 -13.80 2.46 -0.05
C VAL A 31 -12.45 2.99 0.44
N SER A 32 -12.20 2.89 1.74
CA SER A 32 -10.89 3.25 2.31
C SER A 32 -9.89 2.15 2.04
N VAL A 33 -8.78 2.48 1.39
CA VAL A 33 -7.65 1.57 1.12
C VAL A 33 -6.40 2.22 1.69
N GLN A 34 -5.71 1.52 2.59
CA GLN A 34 -4.42 1.98 3.12
C GLN A 34 -3.34 1.00 2.70
N VAL A 35 -2.17 1.51 2.31
CA VAL A 35 -1.04 0.68 1.88
C VAL A 35 0.21 1.10 2.64
N VAL A 36 0.76 0.17 3.40
CA VAL A 36 2.11 0.27 3.97
C VAL A 36 3.07 -0.45 3.04
N TYR A 37 4.09 0.25 2.54
CA TYR A 37 5.02 -0.30 1.55
C TYR A 37 6.43 0.26 1.75
N GLU A 38 7.44 -0.42 1.19
CA GLU A 38 8.84 0.02 1.22
C GLU A 38 9.34 0.24 -0.21
N CYS A 39 9.91 1.40 -0.49
CA CYS A 39 10.27 1.79 -1.85
C CYS A 39 11.34 0.88 -2.51
N HIS A 40 12.23 0.24 -1.74
CA HIS A 40 13.22 -0.70 -2.29
C HIS A 40 12.77 -2.17 -2.29
N CYS A 41 11.70 -2.52 -1.57
CA CYS A 41 11.19 -3.89 -1.55
C CYS A 41 10.60 -4.28 -2.92
N PRO A 42 11.08 -5.34 -3.59
CA PRO A 42 10.59 -5.74 -4.91
C PRO A 42 9.08 -5.99 -4.99
N ARG A 43 8.49 -6.62 -3.96
CA ARG A 43 7.04 -6.88 -3.89
C ARG A 43 6.24 -5.58 -3.75
N SER A 44 6.71 -4.67 -2.90
CA SER A 44 6.10 -3.36 -2.70
C SER A 44 6.12 -2.55 -4.00
N ARG A 45 7.29 -2.48 -4.64
CA ARG A 45 7.45 -1.83 -5.95
C ARG A 45 6.47 -2.39 -6.98
N ARG A 46 6.45 -3.72 -7.14
CA ARG A 46 5.53 -4.39 -8.08
C ARG A 46 4.08 -4.02 -7.80
N PHE A 47 3.63 -4.15 -6.55
CA PHE A 47 2.27 -3.79 -6.15
C PHE A 47 1.91 -2.35 -6.55
N ILE A 48 2.77 -1.38 -6.26
CA ILE A 48 2.50 0.04 -6.55
C ILE A 48 2.25 0.25 -8.06
N TYR A 49 3.14 -0.21 -8.93
CA TYR A 49 3.01 0.10 -10.36
C TYR A 49 2.07 -0.85 -11.12
N SER A 50 1.88 -2.10 -10.66
CA SER A 50 1.10 -3.10 -11.39
C SER A 50 -0.31 -3.32 -10.86
N GLN A 51 -0.55 -3.07 -9.56
CA GLN A 51 -1.88 -3.22 -8.94
C GLN A 51 -2.45 -1.84 -8.62
N LEU A 52 -1.74 -1.04 -7.82
CA LEU A 52 -2.30 0.20 -7.27
C LEU A 52 -2.57 1.27 -8.34
N LEU A 53 -1.56 1.65 -9.14
CA LEU A 53 -1.70 2.71 -10.14
C LEU A 53 -2.90 2.50 -11.09
N PRO A 54 -3.01 1.36 -11.82
CA PRO A 54 -4.11 1.18 -12.76
C PRO A 54 -5.48 1.13 -12.07
N VAL A 55 -5.56 0.55 -10.87
CA VAL A 55 -6.82 0.53 -10.10
C VAL A 55 -7.21 1.93 -9.65
N TYR A 56 -6.25 2.72 -9.17
CA TYR A 56 -6.54 4.08 -8.72
C TYR A 56 -6.91 5.00 -9.88
N GLU A 57 -6.27 4.86 -11.04
CA GLU A 57 -6.70 5.56 -12.26
C GLU A 57 -8.18 5.31 -12.58
N LYS A 58 -8.65 4.07 -12.39
CA LYS A 58 -10.03 3.65 -12.68
C LYS A 58 -11.01 4.01 -11.56
N LEU A 59 -10.60 3.95 -10.29
CA LEU A 59 -11.48 3.99 -9.12
C LEU A 59 -11.27 5.18 -8.17
N ARG A 60 -10.44 6.18 -8.50
CA ARG A 60 -10.15 7.34 -7.62
C ARG A 60 -11.39 8.07 -7.06
N ASP A 61 -12.49 8.10 -7.81
CA ASP A 61 -13.73 8.74 -7.37
C ASP A 61 -14.48 7.92 -6.31
N TYR A 62 -14.17 6.62 -6.20
CA TYR A 62 -14.80 5.65 -5.29
C TYR A 62 -13.85 5.14 -4.20
N MET A 63 -12.58 5.52 -4.25
CA MET A 63 -11.52 4.99 -3.40
C MET A 63 -10.82 6.13 -2.65
N HIS A 64 -10.80 6.05 -1.32
CA HIS A 64 -9.97 6.91 -0.49
C HIS A 64 -8.65 6.18 -0.22
N LEU A 65 -7.56 6.68 -0.77
CA LEU A 65 -6.24 6.04 -0.69
C LEU A 65 -5.36 6.73 0.35
N THR A 66 -4.78 5.94 1.26
CA THR A 66 -3.67 6.37 2.13
C THR A 66 -2.42 5.57 1.78
N LEU A 67 -1.32 6.25 1.48
CA LEU A 67 -0.02 5.64 1.21
C LEU A 67 0.95 5.93 2.34
N LEU A 68 1.65 4.89 2.80
CA LEU A 68 2.60 4.93 3.89
C LEU A 68 3.93 4.31 3.42
N PRO A 69 4.82 5.08 2.78
CA PRO A 69 6.19 4.66 2.45
C PRO A 69 7.00 4.49 3.74
N SER A 70 6.94 3.28 4.30
CA SER A 70 7.59 2.96 5.56
C SER A 70 8.96 2.38 5.28
N SER A 71 10.00 3.08 5.75
CA SER A 71 11.28 2.45 6.04
C SER A 71 11.12 1.61 7.30
N GLN A 72 11.60 0.37 7.32
CA GLN A 72 11.62 -0.45 8.53
C GLN A 72 12.37 0.21 9.72
N ALA A 73 13.13 1.30 9.44
CA ALA A 73 13.80 2.21 10.37
C ALA A 73 12.91 2.75 11.51
N GLY A 74 11.70 3.21 11.19
CA GLY A 74 10.84 3.94 12.14
C GLY A 74 10.35 3.08 13.31
N ASN A 75 10.45 1.76 13.17
CA ASN A 75 9.91 0.79 14.12
C ASN A 75 10.80 0.60 15.35
N LYS A 76 12.13 0.74 15.20
CA LYS A 76 13.09 0.66 16.31
C LYS A 76 12.93 1.86 17.26
N ALA A 77 12.66 3.04 16.70
CA ALA A 77 12.46 4.27 17.46
C ALA A 77 11.05 4.37 18.08
N ALA A 78 10.02 3.86 17.41
CA ALA A 78 8.64 3.88 17.92
C ALA A 78 8.38 2.82 19.02
N GLY A 79 9.06 1.67 18.96
CA GLY A 79 8.91 0.60 19.94
C GLY A 79 9.53 0.88 21.32
N ASN A 80 10.32 1.94 21.46
CA ASN A 80 11.10 2.22 22.68
C ASN A 80 10.69 3.50 23.43
N LYS A 81 9.46 3.96 23.26
CA LYS A 81 8.87 5.05 24.06
C LYS A 81 7.62 4.59 24.79
N THR A 82 7.78 3.69 25.76
CA THR A 82 6.94 3.76 26.96
C THR A 82 7.34 5.03 27.72
N MET A 83 6.40 5.95 27.83
CA MET A 83 6.47 7.13 28.68
C MET A 83 6.52 6.67 30.15
N GLY A 84 7.70 6.26 30.61
CA GLY A 84 7.98 5.96 32.01
C GLY A 84 8.72 7.14 32.62
N ASN A 85 7.98 8.01 33.31
CA ASN A 85 8.56 9.01 34.19
C ASN A 85 9.35 8.27 35.28
N LYS A 86 10.69 8.22 35.18
CA LYS A 86 11.53 7.69 36.24
C LYS A 86 12.38 8.83 36.79
N THR A 87 11.86 9.38 37.88
CA THR A 87 12.54 10.25 38.82
C THR A 87 13.88 9.64 39.23
N THR A 88 14.87 10.53 39.27
CA THR A 88 16.21 10.40 39.81
C THR A 88 16.31 9.52 41.06
N GLY A 89 17.24 8.56 41.01
CA GLY A 89 17.78 7.85 42.17
C GLY A 89 19.22 7.45 41.86
N ASN A 90 20.17 8.12 42.52
CA ASN A 90 21.60 7.80 42.50
C ASN A 90 21.84 6.41 43.09
N GLU A 91 22.73 5.63 42.48
CA GLU A 91 23.58 4.70 43.23
C GLU A 91 24.84 4.40 42.42
N THR A 92 25.97 4.72 43.03
CA THR A 92 27.35 4.53 42.57
C THR A 92 27.83 3.12 42.89
N THR A 93 28.55 2.47 41.99
CA THR A 93 29.76 1.68 42.34
C THR A 93 30.59 1.30 41.10
N GLU A 94 31.90 1.49 41.24
CA GLU A 94 32.97 1.25 40.28
C GLU A 94 33.31 -0.24 40.09
N ASN A 95 33.84 -0.64 38.91
CA ASN A 95 35.22 -1.18 38.81
C ASN A 95 35.71 -1.44 37.36
N LYS A 96 36.75 -0.67 37.00
CA LYS A 96 38.05 -0.97 36.33
C LYS A 96 38.17 -1.82 35.04
N ASN A 97 38.61 -1.11 33.97
CA ASN A 97 39.75 -1.32 33.03
C ASN A 97 40.03 -2.71 32.42
N LEU A 98 40.38 -2.88 31.12
CA LEU A 98 41.47 -2.23 30.36
C LEU A 98 41.40 -2.63 28.86
N GLY A 99 41.67 -1.71 27.92
CA GLY A 99 42.05 -2.05 26.53
C GLY A 99 41.62 -1.03 25.46
N SER A 100 42.43 0.03 25.26
CA SER A 100 42.22 1.14 24.32
C SER A 100 42.82 0.86 22.93
N THR A 101 42.12 1.27 21.86
CA THR A 101 42.76 1.85 20.66
C THR A 101 41.78 2.79 19.93
N THR A 102 41.91 4.08 20.29
CA THR A 102 41.66 5.30 19.49
C THR A 102 40.48 5.35 18.49
N SER A 103 39.33 5.84 18.98
CA SER A 103 38.29 6.50 18.18
C SER A 103 38.39 8.01 18.36
N GLY A 104 38.35 8.75 17.24
CA GLY A 104 38.43 10.21 17.21
C GLY A 104 37.28 10.87 17.97
N ASN A 105 37.66 11.82 18.82
CA ASN A 105 36.79 12.57 19.71
C ASN A 105 35.82 13.46 18.91
N LYS A 106 34.50 13.22 19.03
CA LYS A 106 33.48 14.24 18.74
C LYS A 106 32.64 14.44 20.00
N THR A 107 32.80 15.63 20.55
CA THR A 107 32.12 16.20 21.71
C THR A 107 30.60 15.99 21.66
N SER A 108 30.04 15.45 22.75
CA SER A 108 28.62 15.42 23.05
C SER A 108 28.01 16.81 22.96
N GLY A 109 27.30 17.08 21.88
CA GLY A 109 26.20 18.03 21.85
C GLY A 109 24.91 17.25 22.13
N ASN A 110 24.11 17.74 23.07
CA ASN A 110 22.74 17.28 23.28
C ASN A 110 21.87 17.68 22.07
N ASP A 111 22.00 16.96 20.96
CA ASP A 111 21.01 16.97 19.91
C ASP A 111 20.15 15.73 20.09
N SER A 112 18.90 15.92 20.52
CA SER A 112 17.86 14.90 20.38
C SER A 112 17.48 14.77 18.90
N ALA A 113 18.46 14.47 18.06
CA ALA A 113 18.28 14.06 16.69
C ALA A 113 17.94 12.57 16.74
N THR A 114 16.64 12.28 16.70
CA THR A 114 16.12 10.93 16.48
C THR A 114 16.78 10.33 15.24
N ASP A 115 17.72 9.40 15.45
CA ASP A 115 18.44 8.75 14.36
C ASP A 115 17.47 7.82 13.62
N VAL A 116 17.19 8.13 12.36
CA VAL A 116 16.33 7.33 11.48
C VAL A 116 17.26 6.47 10.63
N GLU A 117 17.44 5.21 11.03
CA GLU A 117 18.36 4.29 10.35
C GLU A 117 17.61 3.31 9.43
N CYS A 118 17.79 3.44 8.11
CA CYS A 118 17.22 2.51 7.14
C CYS A 118 18.07 1.25 6.94
N ARG A 119 17.40 0.11 6.73
CA ARG A 119 18.05 -1.20 6.61
C ARG A 119 19.02 -1.29 5.43
N ARG A 120 18.71 -0.60 4.34
CA ARG A 120 19.52 -0.55 3.12
C ARG A 120 20.32 0.74 2.99
N GLY A 121 20.45 1.51 4.07
CA GLY A 121 21.29 2.71 4.13
C GLY A 121 20.58 3.98 3.62
N LYS A 122 21.40 5.00 3.33
CA LYS A 122 20.95 6.39 3.10
C LYS A 122 20.05 6.54 1.88
N ASP A 123 20.28 5.78 0.82
CA ASP A 123 19.52 5.87 -0.44
C ASP A 123 18.07 5.40 -0.26
N GLU A 124 17.85 4.37 0.57
CA GLU A 124 16.52 3.91 0.94
C GLU A 124 15.77 4.96 1.76
N CYS A 125 16.45 5.53 2.76
CA CYS A 125 15.91 6.64 3.54
C CYS A 125 15.54 7.82 2.65
N HIS A 126 16.46 8.24 1.78
CA HIS A 126 16.22 9.33 0.84
C HIS A 126 15.02 9.05 -0.07
N SER A 127 14.92 7.85 -0.62
CA SER A 127 13.80 7.46 -1.49
C SER A 127 12.45 7.48 -0.76
N ASN A 128 12.41 7.00 0.49
CA ASN A 128 11.21 7.09 1.32
C ASN A 128 10.87 8.55 1.66
N MET A 129 11.86 9.39 1.97
CA MET A 129 11.63 10.83 2.20
C MET A 129 11.06 11.51 0.97
N VAL A 130 11.62 11.27 -0.23
CA VAL A 130 11.11 11.82 -1.49
C VAL A 130 9.64 11.41 -1.70
N GLN A 131 9.31 10.12 -1.57
CA GLN A 131 7.93 9.66 -1.73
C GLN A 131 6.99 10.25 -0.68
N THR A 132 7.46 10.41 0.56
CA THR A 132 6.67 11.03 1.63
C THR A 132 6.45 12.52 1.38
N CYS A 133 7.46 13.24 0.91
CA CYS A 133 7.36 14.64 0.53
C CYS A 133 6.41 14.84 -0.66
N VAL A 134 6.46 13.96 -1.66
CA VAL A 134 5.48 13.94 -2.76
C VAL A 134 4.05 13.80 -2.21
N LEU A 135 3.82 12.90 -1.25
CA LEU A 135 2.49 12.73 -0.64
C LEU A 135 2.01 13.94 0.18
N ASN A 136 2.93 14.79 0.67
CA ASN A 136 2.60 15.95 1.50
C ASN A 136 2.50 17.26 0.69
N HIS A 137 3.12 17.34 -0.49
CA HIS A 137 3.19 18.55 -1.30
C HIS A 137 2.40 18.49 -2.61
N VAL A 138 1.85 17.32 -2.97
CA VAL A 138 1.07 17.15 -4.20
C VAL A 138 -0.41 17.04 -3.84
N GLU A 139 -1.18 18.05 -4.24
CA GLU A 139 -2.62 18.12 -3.95
C GLU A 139 -3.40 17.00 -4.66
N GLU A 140 -3.10 16.76 -5.94
CA GLU A 140 -3.77 15.71 -6.70
C GLU A 140 -3.17 14.34 -6.37
N THR A 141 -3.93 13.51 -5.65
CA THR A 141 -3.49 12.17 -5.26
C THR A 141 -3.11 11.29 -6.45
N LEU A 142 -3.79 11.43 -7.60
CA LEU A 142 -3.45 10.66 -8.79
C LEU A 142 -2.05 11.00 -9.32
N THR A 143 -1.67 12.28 -9.32
CA THR A 143 -0.32 12.71 -9.70
C THR A 143 0.72 12.19 -8.72
N ALA A 144 0.44 12.23 -7.41
CA ALA A 144 1.32 11.62 -6.40
C ALA A 144 1.53 10.12 -6.65
N VAL A 145 0.45 9.37 -6.90
CA VAL A 145 0.51 7.93 -7.20
C VAL A 145 1.30 7.66 -8.48
N LYS A 146 1.14 8.48 -9.53
CA LYS A 146 1.90 8.37 -10.78
C LYS A 146 3.40 8.56 -10.57
N ILE A 147 3.79 9.57 -9.78
CA ILE A 147 5.21 9.83 -9.43
C ILE A 147 5.79 8.64 -8.66
N ILE A 148 5.09 8.18 -7.61
CA ILE A 148 5.54 7.06 -6.78
C ILE A 148 5.65 5.79 -7.65
N ALA A 149 4.67 5.52 -8.51
CA ALA A 149 4.71 4.39 -9.44
C ALA A 149 5.78 4.51 -10.53
N CYS A 150 6.17 5.72 -10.93
CA CYS A 150 7.33 5.95 -11.78
C CYS A 150 8.61 5.52 -11.04
N MET A 151 8.78 5.96 -9.79
CA MET A 151 9.94 5.57 -8.97
C MET A 151 9.98 4.05 -8.72
N SER A 152 8.83 3.44 -8.42
CA SER A 152 8.71 2.00 -8.15
C SER A 152 9.00 1.09 -9.36
N ARG A 153 8.98 1.61 -10.58
CA ARG A 153 9.41 0.84 -11.77
C ARG A 153 10.91 0.60 -11.80
N SER A 154 11.70 1.48 -11.17
CA SER A 154 13.15 1.32 -11.08
C SER A 154 13.53 0.34 -9.95
N PRO A 155 14.57 -0.50 -10.14
CA PRO A 155 15.23 -1.21 -9.04
C PRO A 155 15.99 -0.26 -8.09
N ASP A 156 16.29 0.94 -8.55
CA ASP A 156 16.94 2.01 -7.79
C ASP A 156 16.05 3.28 -7.81
N PRO A 157 15.08 3.39 -6.88
CA PRO A 157 14.21 4.57 -6.74
C PRO A 157 14.97 5.87 -6.44
N HIS A 158 16.13 5.80 -5.78
CA HIS A 158 16.92 6.96 -5.40
C HIS A 158 17.39 7.72 -6.65
N ARG A 159 17.95 6.99 -7.62
CA ARG A 159 18.45 7.58 -8.88
C ARG A 159 17.36 8.22 -9.76
N VAL A 160 16.14 7.71 -9.69
CA VAL A 160 15.05 8.15 -10.60
C VAL A 160 14.09 9.14 -9.95
N GLY A 161 14.24 9.45 -8.65
CA GLY A 161 13.33 10.33 -7.91
C GLY A 161 13.11 11.67 -8.61
N ARG A 162 14.19 12.36 -8.95
CA ARG A 162 14.14 13.65 -9.67
C ARG A 162 13.43 13.55 -11.01
N VAL A 163 13.86 12.60 -11.84
CA VAL A 163 13.30 12.37 -13.17
C VAL A 163 11.80 12.11 -13.08
N CYS A 164 11.34 11.31 -12.11
CA CYS A 164 9.92 11.02 -11.94
C CYS A 164 9.12 12.23 -11.45
N VAL A 165 9.66 13.02 -10.53
CA VAL A 165 9.00 14.26 -10.05
C VAL A 165 8.83 15.26 -11.21
N GLU A 166 9.92 15.54 -11.93
CA GLU A 166 9.94 16.51 -13.03
C GLU A 166 9.07 16.04 -14.21
N LYS A 167 9.08 14.74 -14.53
CA LYS A 167 8.24 14.15 -15.59
C LYS A 167 6.74 14.36 -15.36
N HIS A 168 6.31 14.53 -14.11
CA HIS A 168 4.91 14.75 -13.74
C HIS A 168 4.61 16.23 -13.43
N GLY A 169 5.46 17.15 -13.89
CA GLY A 169 5.19 18.59 -13.87
C GLY A 169 5.48 19.28 -12.54
N LEU A 170 6.17 18.61 -11.62
CA LEU A 170 6.56 19.19 -10.33
C LEU A 170 8.00 19.67 -10.36
N GLN A 171 8.26 20.76 -9.62
CA GLN A 171 9.61 21.25 -9.43
C GLN A 171 10.33 20.39 -8.40
N TRP A 172 11.48 19.81 -8.80
CA TRP A 172 12.33 19.04 -7.89
C TRP A 172 12.71 19.83 -6.64
N THR A 173 12.99 21.12 -6.78
CA THR A 173 13.39 22.02 -5.69
C THR A 173 12.41 22.03 -4.52
N LEU A 174 11.10 21.98 -4.79
CA LEU A 174 10.06 21.93 -3.74
C LEU A 174 10.14 20.63 -2.94
N ILE A 175 10.35 19.51 -3.64
CA ILE A 175 10.44 18.18 -3.01
C ILE A 175 11.76 18.04 -2.26
N ASP A 176 12.87 18.50 -2.84
CA ASP A 176 14.22 18.44 -2.27
C ASP A 176 14.34 19.29 -0.98
N ALA A 177 13.73 20.48 -0.97
CA ALA A 177 13.61 21.31 0.22
C ALA A 177 12.81 20.57 1.31
N CYS A 178 11.67 19.96 0.97
CA CYS A 178 10.91 19.14 1.92
C CYS A 178 11.73 17.97 2.48
N VAL A 179 12.50 17.28 1.64
CA VAL A 179 13.34 16.14 2.06
C VAL A 179 14.36 16.60 3.10
N THR A 180 14.95 17.77 2.89
CA THR A 180 15.94 18.38 3.80
C THR A 180 15.30 18.86 5.09
N ASP A 181 14.20 19.61 5.01
CA ASP A 181 13.60 20.29 6.17
C ASP A 181 12.74 19.36 7.03
N LYS A 182 11.98 18.47 6.38
CA LYS A 182 10.92 17.68 7.03
C LYS A 182 11.03 16.18 6.78
N GLY A 183 11.90 15.72 5.88
CA GLY A 183 11.96 14.32 5.46
C GLY A 183 12.05 13.34 6.63
N LYS A 184 12.98 13.55 7.57
CA LYS A 184 13.13 12.70 8.76
C LYS A 184 11.89 12.73 9.68
N LEU A 185 11.29 13.90 9.87
CA LEU A 185 10.09 14.05 10.68
C LEU A 185 8.92 13.26 10.08
N TYR A 186 8.68 13.43 8.78
CA TYR A 186 7.62 12.70 8.10
C TYR A 186 7.86 11.19 8.08
N MET A 187 9.12 10.74 7.96
CA MET A 187 9.43 9.31 8.09
C MET A 187 9.05 8.76 9.48
N LEU A 188 9.28 9.51 10.55
CA LEU A 188 8.89 9.11 11.90
C LEU A 188 7.36 9.06 12.05
N GLU A 189 6.64 10.02 11.48
CA GLU A 189 5.18 10.06 11.50
C GLU A 189 4.56 8.89 10.71
N VAL A 190 5.06 8.64 9.50
CA VAL A 190 4.66 7.48 8.68
C VAL A 190 5.00 6.18 9.41
N GLY A 191 6.16 6.08 10.06
CA GLY A 191 6.55 4.92 10.86
C GLY A 191 5.60 4.65 12.02
N LYS A 192 5.23 5.68 12.80
CA LYS A 192 4.23 5.55 13.88
C LYS A 192 2.87 5.12 13.36
N LYS A 193 2.43 5.70 12.24
CA LYS A 193 1.14 5.35 11.63
C LYS A 193 1.15 3.92 11.10
N ALA A 194 2.21 3.51 10.41
CA ALA A 194 2.40 2.13 9.96
C ALA A 194 2.37 1.16 11.15
N TRP A 195 3.11 1.46 12.22
CA TRP A 195 3.11 0.64 13.44
C TRP A 195 1.72 0.46 14.04
N SER A 196 0.93 1.55 14.11
CA SER A 196 -0.44 1.50 14.63
C SER A 196 -1.39 0.63 13.80
N ILE A 197 -1.07 0.41 12.52
CA ILE A 197 -1.86 -0.43 11.61
C ILE A 197 -1.39 -1.89 11.70
N THR A 198 -0.08 -2.12 11.74
CA THR A 198 0.47 -3.47 11.56
C THR A 198 0.76 -4.18 12.88
N GLY A 199 0.76 -3.48 14.02
CA GLY A 199 1.14 -4.03 15.33
C GLY A 199 2.63 -4.40 15.43
N GLY A 200 3.44 -3.88 14.49
CA GLY A 200 4.79 -4.33 14.19
C GLY A 200 4.93 -4.58 12.69
N VAL A 201 5.92 -3.98 12.02
CA VAL A 201 5.98 -4.07 10.54
C VAL A 201 6.54 -5.42 10.14
N GLY A 202 5.65 -6.33 9.71
CA GLY A 202 5.96 -7.61 9.08
C GLY A 202 6.29 -7.47 7.59
N ASN A 203 5.91 -8.46 6.79
CA ASN A 203 6.16 -8.47 5.34
C ASN A 203 5.36 -7.36 4.62
N VAL A 204 6.04 -6.49 3.87
CA VAL A 204 5.42 -5.44 3.02
C VAL A 204 5.37 -5.88 1.54
N PRO A 205 4.38 -5.44 0.75
CA PRO A 205 3.34 -4.45 1.07
C PRO A 205 2.23 -5.04 1.94
N LEU A 206 1.68 -4.21 2.82
CA LEU A 206 0.50 -4.51 3.63
C LEU A 206 -0.64 -3.61 3.19
N VAL A 207 -1.80 -4.21 2.98
CA VAL A 207 -3.00 -3.50 2.49
C VAL A 207 -4.11 -3.66 3.50
N THR A 208 -4.78 -2.56 3.84
CA THR A 208 -6.04 -2.62 4.57
C THR A 208 -7.17 -2.08 3.71
N VAL A 209 -8.33 -2.73 3.78
CA VAL A 209 -9.54 -2.30 3.07
C VAL A 209 -10.64 -2.12 4.11
N GLN A 210 -11.21 -0.93 4.19
CA GLN A 210 -12.19 -0.55 5.21
C GLN A 210 -11.74 -0.82 6.67
N GLY A 211 -10.42 -0.81 6.92
CA GLY A 211 -9.83 -1.09 8.23
C GLY A 211 -9.54 -2.57 8.49
N GLU A 212 -9.95 -3.48 7.60
CA GLU A 212 -9.66 -4.91 7.72
C GLU A 212 -8.31 -5.27 7.09
N MET A 213 -7.57 -6.17 7.76
CA MET A 213 -6.24 -6.62 7.35
C MET A 213 -6.14 -8.16 7.43
N SER A 214 -7.03 -8.86 6.72
CA SER A 214 -7.04 -10.32 6.69
C SER A 214 -5.99 -10.90 5.74
N TYR A 215 -5.66 -12.19 5.90
CA TYR A 215 -4.79 -12.91 4.96
C TYR A 215 -5.35 -12.89 3.52
N ALA A 216 -6.66 -13.06 3.37
CA ALA A 216 -7.34 -12.98 2.07
C ALA A 216 -7.15 -11.60 1.41
N ILE A 217 -7.27 -10.51 2.17
CA ILE A 217 -6.98 -9.16 1.69
C ILE A 217 -5.53 -9.04 1.22
N GLN A 218 -4.56 -9.55 1.98
CA GLN A 218 -3.14 -9.44 1.60
C GLN A 218 -2.81 -10.17 0.30
N VAL A 219 -3.43 -11.34 0.08
CA VAL A 219 -3.24 -12.14 -1.13
C VAL A 219 -3.94 -11.47 -2.31
N GLU A 220 -5.25 -11.19 -2.18
CA GLU A 220 -6.05 -10.67 -3.28
C GLU A 220 -5.61 -9.27 -3.72
N ALA A 221 -5.19 -8.41 -2.79
CA ALA A 221 -4.66 -7.09 -3.15
C ALA A 221 -3.43 -7.18 -4.06
N GLN A 222 -2.60 -8.21 -3.91
CA GLN A 222 -1.38 -8.36 -4.70
C GLN A 222 -1.63 -9.02 -6.07
N THR A 223 -2.71 -9.80 -6.20
CA THR A 223 -3.06 -10.50 -7.44
C THR A 223 -4.09 -9.74 -8.26
N ASN A 224 -5.13 -9.19 -7.63
CA ASN A 224 -6.25 -8.51 -8.27
C ASN A 224 -6.90 -7.46 -7.33
N LEU A 225 -6.19 -6.36 -7.12
CA LEU A 225 -6.70 -5.24 -6.30
C LEU A 225 -8.03 -4.68 -6.84
N LEU A 226 -8.28 -4.76 -8.15
CA LEU A 226 -9.52 -4.30 -8.75
C LEU A 226 -10.73 -5.08 -8.23
N ALA A 227 -10.67 -6.42 -8.26
CA ALA A 227 -11.70 -7.28 -7.69
C ALA A 227 -11.93 -6.97 -6.21
N LEU A 228 -10.84 -6.91 -5.44
CA LEU A 228 -10.92 -6.66 -4.01
C LEU A 228 -11.66 -5.36 -3.68
N VAL A 229 -11.31 -4.25 -4.34
CA VAL A 229 -11.98 -2.96 -4.09
C VAL A 229 -13.44 -3.01 -4.56
N CYS A 230 -13.70 -3.63 -5.71
CA CYS A 230 -15.04 -3.78 -6.26
C CYS A 230 -15.99 -4.59 -5.37
N ASP A 231 -15.51 -5.66 -4.74
CA ASP A 231 -16.29 -6.44 -3.78
C ASP A 231 -16.73 -5.57 -2.58
N HIS A 232 -15.89 -4.61 -2.18
CA HIS A 232 -16.18 -3.69 -1.08
C HIS A 232 -17.01 -2.47 -1.51
N MET A 233 -17.22 -2.25 -2.81
CA MET A 233 -18.12 -1.21 -3.33
C MET A 233 -19.60 -1.61 -3.26
N LYS A 234 -19.93 -2.89 -2.97
CA LYS A 234 -21.29 -3.43 -2.75
C LYS A 234 -22.32 -3.15 -3.86
N GLN A 235 -21.90 -2.68 -5.04
CA GLN A 235 -22.76 -2.33 -6.17
C GLN A 235 -22.17 -2.87 -7.46
N ASP A 236 -23.05 -3.30 -8.38
CA ASP A 236 -22.68 -3.59 -9.77
C ASP A 236 -22.35 -2.26 -10.47
N HIS A 237 -21.11 -1.82 -10.27
CA HIS A 237 -20.63 -0.55 -10.75
C HIS A 237 -19.92 -0.75 -12.09
N LYS A 238 -20.25 0.06 -13.10
CA LYS A 238 -19.60 -0.03 -14.43
C LYS A 238 -18.06 0.02 -14.38
N ALA A 239 -17.49 0.72 -13.40
CA ALA A 239 -16.03 0.78 -13.20
C ALA A 239 -15.43 -0.55 -12.72
N CYS A 240 -16.26 -1.47 -12.24
CA CYS A 240 -15.89 -2.84 -11.87
C CYS A 240 -16.00 -3.84 -13.03
N ALA A 241 -16.36 -3.39 -14.24
CA ALA A 241 -16.31 -4.24 -15.42
C ALA A 241 -14.90 -4.86 -15.59
N GLY A 242 -14.86 -6.18 -15.74
CA GLY A 242 -13.63 -6.97 -15.87
C GLY A 242 -12.87 -7.21 -14.56
N SER A 243 -13.45 -6.91 -13.40
CA SER A 243 -12.82 -7.17 -12.10
C SER A 243 -12.67 -8.68 -11.82
N ARG A 244 -13.63 -9.49 -12.26
CA ARG A 244 -13.59 -10.96 -12.21
C ARG A 244 -13.92 -11.50 -13.60
N ASN A 245 -13.20 -12.52 -14.06
CA ASN A 245 -13.68 -13.35 -15.17
C ASN A 245 -15.02 -13.98 -14.74
N LYS A 246 -16.03 -13.99 -15.61
CA LYS A 246 -17.40 -14.47 -15.36
C LYS A 246 -17.47 -16.00 -15.10
N THR A 247 -16.78 -16.48 -14.07
CA THR A 247 -16.82 -17.87 -13.62
C THR A 247 -17.05 -17.96 -12.11
N ALA A 248 -17.83 -17.04 -11.56
CA ALA A 248 -18.45 -17.17 -10.25
C ALA A 248 -19.93 -16.80 -10.37
N THR A 249 -20.65 -17.67 -11.07
CA THR A 249 -22.10 -17.62 -11.23
C THR A 249 -22.74 -18.28 -10.00
N LEU A 250 -23.60 -17.53 -9.32
CA LEU A 250 -24.65 -17.95 -8.38
C LEU A 250 -24.26 -18.83 -7.18
N SER A 251 -24.35 -18.25 -5.98
CA SER A 251 -24.83 -18.95 -4.79
C SER A 251 -26.03 -18.19 -4.24
N SER A 252 -27.18 -18.51 -4.80
CA SER A 252 -28.50 -18.32 -4.20
C SER A 252 -29.41 -19.42 -4.75
N ASN A 253 -29.91 -20.24 -3.82
CA ASN A 253 -31.06 -21.15 -3.84
C ASN A 253 -30.65 -22.48 -3.21
N GLU A 254 -30.96 -22.67 -1.93
CA GLU A 254 -32.22 -23.26 -1.45
C GLU A 254 -32.33 -24.76 -1.75
N SER A 255 -32.41 -25.47 -0.65
CA SER A 255 -32.71 -26.88 -0.42
C SER A 255 -33.82 -27.46 -1.30
N GLY A 256 -33.51 -28.61 -1.89
CA GLY A 256 -34.48 -29.57 -2.40
C GLY A 256 -33.81 -30.94 -2.48
N GLU A 257 -34.08 -31.79 -1.49
CA GLU A 257 -33.79 -33.23 -1.53
C GLU A 257 -34.58 -33.87 -2.68
N ASP A 258 -33.93 -34.70 -3.50
CA ASP A 258 -34.58 -35.94 -3.93
C ASP A 258 -33.55 -37.04 -4.19
N HIS A 259 -33.91 -38.22 -3.69
CA HIS A 259 -33.13 -39.45 -3.69
C HIS A 259 -33.40 -40.22 -4.99
N THR A 260 -32.35 -40.62 -5.72
CA THR A 260 -32.41 -41.90 -6.45
C THR A 260 -31.03 -42.50 -6.70
N THR A 261 -30.98 -43.82 -6.55
CA THR A 261 -29.82 -44.63 -6.25
C THR A 261 -29.22 -45.31 -7.51
N THR A 262 -27.89 -45.49 -7.48
CA THR A 262 -27.07 -46.56 -8.10
C THR A 262 -26.91 -46.66 -9.63
N SER A 263 -25.66 -46.56 -10.09
CA SER A 263 -24.88 -47.74 -10.50
C SER A 263 -23.38 -47.42 -10.65
N HIS A 264 -22.52 -48.21 -10.00
CA HIS A 264 -21.07 -48.18 -10.10
C HIS A 264 -20.57 -48.69 -11.47
N ALA A 265 -19.54 -48.03 -12.00
CA ALA A 265 -18.58 -48.66 -12.91
C ALA A 265 -17.17 -48.11 -12.60
N THR A 266 -16.34 -48.98 -12.03
CA THR A 266 -14.92 -48.78 -11.74
C THR A 266 -14.12 -49.00 -13.03
N THR A 267 -13.15 -48.14 -13.33
CA THR A 267 -12.09 -48.50 -14.29
C THR A 267 -10.73 -48.01 -13.80
N THR A 268 -9.87 -49.00 -13.59
CA THR A 268 -8.52 -48.99 -13.07
C THR A 268 -7.49 -48.45 -14.09
N ALA A 269 -6.50 -47.74 -13.57
CA ALA A 269 -5.28 -47.37 -14.28
C ALA A 269 -4.32 -48.58 -14.44
N PRO A 270 -3.50 -48.64 -15.51
CA PRO A 270 -2.33 -49.51 -15.55
C PRO A 270 -1.02 -48.75 -15.30
N LYS A 271 -0.13 -49.41 -14.56
CA LYS A 271 1.28 -49.05 -14.29
C LYS A 271 2.15 -50.23 -14.70
N ALA A 272 3.20 -49.99 -15.51
CA ALA A 272 4.41 -50.81 -15.70
C ALA A 272 5.20 -50.19 -16.88
N ALA A 273 6.51 -50.29 -17.07
CA ALA A 273 7.69 -50.62 -16.26
C ALA A 273 8.90 -50.25 -17.17
N ALA A 274 10.06 -49.97 -16.58
CA ALA A 274 11.31 -49.71 -17.30
C ALA A 274 11.91 -50.98 -17.94
N PRO A 275 12.90 -50.83 -18.83
CA PRO A 275 14.06 -51.71 -18.79
C PRO A 275 15.39 -50.95 -18.70
N ASP A 276 16.36 -51.69 -18.19
CA ASP A 276 17.73 -51.36 -17.79
C ASP A 276 18.74 -51.79 -18.88
N ALA A 277 19.94 -51.15 -18.85
CA ALA A 277 21.27 -51.59 -19.34
C ALA A 277 21.43 -52.11 -20.81
N SER A 278 22.52 -51.95 -21.56
CA SER A 278 23.88 -51.40 -21.42
C SER A 278 24.59 -51.72 -22.74
N ALA A 279 25.41 -50.80 -23.29
CA ALA A 279 26.62 -51.15 -24.06
C ALA A 279 27.46 -49.89 -24.30
N GLN A 280 28.72 -49.99 -23.86
CA GLN A 280 29.83 -49.07 -24.07
C GLN A 280 30.26 -49.02 -25.54
N ASP A 281 30.85 -47.92 -25.99
CA ASP A 281 32.27 -47.92 -26.34
C ASP A 281 32.85 -46.50 -26.43
N ASP A 282 34.15 -46.48 -26.15
CA ASP A 282 35.00 -45.40 -25.68
C ASP A 282 35.59 -44.45 -26.75
N ASP A 283 36.27 -43.43 -26.22
CA ASP A 283 37.42 -42.68 -26.75
C ASP A 283 37.17 -41.46 -27.66
N HIS A 284 37.82 -40.29 -27.47
CA HIS A 284 39.04 -39.96 -26.71
C HIS A 284 39.07 -38.44 -26.40
N SER A 285 39.51 -38.09 -25.18
CA SER A 285 40.50 -37.05 -24.77
C SER A 285 40.58 -35.67 -25.52
N VAL A 286 40.93 -34.50 -24.96
CA VAL A 286 41.43 -33.99 -23.67
C VAL A 286 41.57 -32.45 -23.80
N THR A 287 41.24 -31.70 -22.72
CA THR A 287 41.70 -30.35 -22.26
C THR A 287 41.98 -29.20 -23.28
N ARG A 288 41.71 -27.92 -23.00
CA ARG A 288 42.29 -27.13 -21.90
C ARG A 288 41.71 -25.70 -21.88
N ARG A 289 41.63 -25.14 -20.67
CA ARG A 289 41.34 -23.75 -20.29
C ARG A 289 42.12 -22.69 -21.09
N ARG A 290 41.52 -21.50 -21.25
CA ARG A 290 42.18 -20.24 -20.82
C ARG A 290 41.20 -19.08 -20.67
N SER A 291 41.31 -18.43 -19.51
CA SER A 291 40.86 -17.08 -19.20
C SER A 291 41.57 -16.04 -20.06
N VAL A 292 40.85 -14.99 -20.43
CA VAL A 292 41.25 -13.57 -20.42
C VAL A 292 40.01 -12.78 -20.00
#